data_AF-A0A5A7RTL5-F1
#
_entry.id   AF-A0A5A7RTL5-F1
#
_cell.length_a   1.000
_cell.length_b   1.000
_cell.length_c   1.000
_cell.angle_alpha   90.00
_cell.angle_beta   90.00
_cell.angle_gamma   90.00
#
_symmetry.space_group_name_H-M   'P 1'
#
loop_
_entity.id
_entity.type
_entity.pdbx_description
1 polymer ?
#
loop_
_entity_poly.entity_id
_entity_poly.type
_entity_poly.pdbx_seq_one_letter_code
_entity_poly.pdbx_strand_id
1 'polypeptide(L)' 'MTTFRHFYVKSTKGVTDAKKINLKDIPGTSGRLDIIARSINAAFWLSNNIRRNV' A
#
# COMPACT_ATOMS: atom_id res chain seq x y z
N MET A 1 -5.67 24.32 13.12
CA MET A 1 -5.77 22.96 13.70
C MET A 1 -5.60 21.96 12.57
N THR A 2 -4.55 21.14 12.59
CA THR A 2 -4.31 20.14 11.54
C THR A 2 -5.07 18.88 11.88
N THR A 3 -6.01 18.45 11.04
CA THR A 3 -6.72 17.17 11.20
C THR A 3 -5.93 16.07 10.48
N PHE A 4 -5.64 14.98 11.19
CA PHE A 4 -5.00 13.79 10.63
C PHE A 4 -6.03 12.92 9.90
N ARG A 5 -5.64 12.37 8.76
CA ARG A 5 -6.46 11.49 7.91
C ARG A 5 -5.94 10.07 8.04
N HIS A 6 -6.82 9.12 8.34
CA HIS A 6 -6.45 7.71 8.50
C HIS A 6 -7.20 6.87 7.49
N PHE A 7 -6.53 5.88 6.91
CA PHE A 7 -7.10 4.94 5.95
C PHE A 7 -6.79 3.51 6.38
N TYR A 8 -7.78 2.63 6.27
CA TYR A 8 -7.62 1.20 6.55
C TYR A 8 -7.88 0.41 5.28
N VAL A 9 -6.89 -0.39 4.86
CA VAL A 9 -7.00 -1.26 3.70
C VAL A 9 -6.87 -2.71 4.16
N LYS A 10 -7.95 -3.49 4.03
CA LYS A 10 -7.96 -4.91 4.38
C LYS A 10 -7.52 -5.74 3.17
N SER A 11 -6.33 -6.33 3.24
CA SER A 11 -5.91 -7.36 2.29
C SER A 11 -6.33 -8.73 2.78
N THR A 12 -7.26 -9.40 2.09
CA THR A 12 -7.72 -10.75 2.46
C THR A 12 -6.81 -11.85 1.94
N LYS A 13 -6.03 -11.57 0.89
CA LYS A 13 -5.17 -12.55 0.21
C LYS A 13 -3.68 -12.19 0.26
N GLY A 14 -3.32 -11.03 0.81
CA GLY A 14 -1.95 -10.56 0.86
C GLY A 14 -1.04 -11.51 1.59
N VAL A 15 0.11 -11.81 1.00
CA VAL A 15 1.15 -12.62 1.63
C VAL A 15 1.68 -11.90 2.88
N THR A 16 1.76 -12.63 3.98
CA THR A 16 2.23 -12.13 5.29
C THR A 16 3.66 -12.55 5.63
N ASP A 17 4.21 -13.52 4.89
CA ASP A 17 5.60 -13.98 5.02
C ASP A 17 6.48 -13.30 3.96
N ALA A 18 7.42 -12.47 4.39
CA ALA A 18 8.31 -11.73 3.51
C ALA A 18 9.11 -12.63 2.56
N LYS A 19 9.45 -13.88 2.97
CA LYS A 19 10.20 -14.82 2.14
C LYS A 19 9.39 -15.36 0.96
N LYS A 20 8.06 -15.21 0.99
CA LYS A 20 7.14 -15.67 -0.06
C LYS A 20 6.71 -14.56 -1.02
N ILE A 21 7.17 -13.32 -0.79
CA ILE A 21 6.87 -12.20 -1.69
C ILE A 21 7.67 -12.40 -2.98
N ASN A 22 6.95 -12.59 -4.07
CA ASN A 22 7.54 -12.66 -5.40
C ASN A 22 7.41 -11.29 -6.08
N LEU A 23 8.50 -10.53 -6.11
CA LEU A 23 8.52 -9.20 -6.75
C LEU A 23 8.24 -9.24 -8.25
N LYS A 24 8.46 -10.39 -8.91
CA LYS A 24 8.13 -10.56 -10.34
C LYS A 24 6.64 -10.86 -10.56
N ASP A 25 5.91 -11.23 -9.51
CA ASP A 25 4.48 -11.55 -9.54
C ASP A 25 3.77 -11.07 -8.26
N ILE A 26 3.73 -9.74 -8.14
CA ILE A 26 3.06 -9.05 -7.04
C ILE A 26 1.52 -9.24 -7.07
N PRO A 27 0.85 -9.24 -8.25
CA PRO A 27 -0.59 -9.46 -8.30
C PRO A 27 -0.99 -10.92 -8.01
N GLY A 28 -0.27 -11.91 -8.52
CA GLY A 28 -0.63 -13.32 -8.39
C GLY A 28 -0.19 -13.91 -7.05
N THR A 29 0.97 -14.52 -7.06
CA THR A 29 1.55 -15.28 -5.93
C THR A 29 1.73 -14.45 -4.66
N SER A 30 1.93 -13.14 -4.79
CA SER A 30 2.04 -12.26 -3.61
C SER A 30 0.68 -11.79 -3.06
N GLY A 31 -0.44 -12.17 -3.68
CA GLY A 31 -1.76 -11.96 -3.08
C GLY A 31 -2.30 -10.53 -3.25
N ARG A 32 -2.16 -9.97 -4.46
CA ARG A 32 -2.58 -8.59 -4.79
C ARG A 32 -1.89 -7.50 -3.97
N LEU A 33 -0.63 -7.71 -3.60
CA LEU A 33 0.18 -6.65 -2.96
C LEU A 33 0.38 -5.44 -3.87
N ASP A 34 0.13 -5.58 -5.18
CA ASP A 34 0.16 -4.47 -6.15
C ASP A 34 -0.92 -3.43 -5.82
N ILE A 35 -2.10 -3.86 -5.34
CA ILE A 35 -3.16 -2.97 -4.88
C ILE A 35 -2.74 -2.24 -3.61
N ILE A 36 -2.08 -2.93 -2.68
CA ILE A 36 -1.60 -2.34 -1.42
C ILE A 36 -0.53 -1.29 -1.71
N ALA A 37 0.44 -1.60 -2.57
CA ALA A 37 1.47 -0.65 -3.00
C ALA A 37 0.85 0.59 -3.67
N ARG A 38 -0.14 0.41 -4.56
CA ARG A 38 -0.87 1.54 -5.18
C ARG A 38 -1.69 2.34 -4.17
N SER A 39 -2.25 1.69 -3.14
CA SER A 39 -3.00 2.37 -2.08
C SER A 39 -2.09 3.27 -1.24
N ILE A 40 -0.91 2.77 -0.86
CA ILE A 40 0.13 3.57 -0.22
C ILE A 40 0.53 4.73 -1.14
N ASN A 41 0.74 4.45 -2.42
CA ASN A 41 1.13 5.48 -3.38
C ASN A 41 0.09 6.62 -3.46
N ALA A 42 -1.19 6.28 -3.62
CA ALA A 42 -2.29 7.23 -3.71
C ALA A 42 -2.55 7.99 -2.41
N ALA A 43 -2.32 7.36 -1.25
CA ALA A 43 -2.52 7.98 0.05
C ALA A 43 -1.48 9.07 0.33
N PHE A 44 -0.20 8.82 0.02
CA PHE A 44 0.89 9.68 0.46
C PHE A 44 1.37 10.68 -0.60
N TRP A 45 1.49 10.28 -1.86
CA TRP A 45 2.25 11.07 -2.84
C TRP A 45 1.45 12.21 -3.48
N LEU A 46 2.13 13.33 -3.67
CA LEU A 46 1.75 14.47 -4.51
C LEU A 46 2.82 14.66 -5.59
N SER A 47 2.54 15.48 -6.61
CA SER A 47 3.48 15.72 -7.71
C SER A 47 4.91 16.06 -7.24
N ASN A 48 5.06 16.94 -6.25
CA ASN A 48 6.36 17.43 -5.76
C ASN A 48 6.49 17.35 -4.22
N ASN A 49 5.64 16.59 -3.53
CA ASN A 49 5.63 16.52 -2.06
C ASN A 49 4.92 15.25 -1.55
N ILE A 50 4.85 15.09 -0.23
CA ILE A 50 4.11 14.03 0.46
C ILE A 50 3.07 14.66 1.41
N ARG A 51 1.90 14.02 1.54
CA ARG A 51 0.88 14.43 2.51
C ARG A 51 1.36 14.08 3.92
N ARG A 52 1.73 15.09 4.72
CA ARG A 52 2.25 14.93 6.10
C ARG A 52 1.19 14.67 7.18
N ASN A 53 -0.09 14.74 6.80
CA ASN A 53 -1.24 14.53 7.68
C ASN A 53 -2.12 13.37 7.20
N VAL A 54 -1.55 12.46 6.41
CA VAL A 54 -2.11 11.15 6.07
C VAL A 54 -1.25 10.09 6.76
#